data_AF-A0A151SV85-F1
#
_entry.id   AF-A0A151SV85-F1
#
_cell.length_a   1.000
_cell.length_b   1.000
_cell.length_c   1.000
_cell.angle_alpha   90.00
_cell.angle_beta   90.00
_cell.angle_gamma   90.00
#
_symmetry.space_group_name_H-M   'P 1'
#
loop_
_entity.id
_entity.type
_entity.pdbx_description
1 polymer ?
#
loop_
_entity_poly.entity_id
_entity_poly.type
_entity_poly.pdbx_seq_one_letter_code
_entity_poly.pdbx_strand_id
1 'polypeptide(L)'
;MESVNEQEDILREDFFDDPNYESKIIWVNQISRVIPKFNSTVFDSPTEEMKVHLKPLLLTLMIEGQEVNKVLVDGGATVNILPKTMLKRFGKSLADLKPHNIMISDYAGKSSHPEGMILLDVQIGSVKRTTMFIVTLSKANFNVLLGREWIHGVGAVPSTVHQKIFF
;
A
#
# COMPACT_ATOMS: atom_id res chain seq x y z
N MET A 1 28.88 -24.08 -28.45
CA MET A 1 29.13 -25.05 -27.36
C MET A 1 29.88 -24.33 -26.24
N GLU A 2 29.25 -23.74 -25.22
CA GLU A 2 27.85 -23.87 -24.73
C GLU A 2 27.45 -25.30 -24.31
N SER A 3 26.58 -25.54 -23.30
CA SER A 3 26.11 -24.71 -22.16
C SER A 3 25.26 -25.60 -21.21
N VAL A 4 24.86 -25.20 -19.99
CA VAL A 4 25.26 -24.02 -19.19
C VAL A 4 26.26 -24.47 -18.10
N ASN A 5 26.05 -24.57 -16.77
CA ASN A 5 25.05 -24.00 -15.84
C ASN A 5 25.57 -23.97 -14.38
N GLU A 6 25.54 -22.83 -13.69
CA GLU A 6 25.24 -22.73 -12.26
C GLU A 6 25.00 -21.27 -11.82
N GLN A 7 24.02 -21.08 -10.93
CA GLN A 7 23.73 -19.85 -10.16
C GLN A 7 23.37 -18.60 -10.99
N GLU A 8 22.10 -18.53 -11.42
CA GLU A 8 21.40 -17.26 -11.66
C GLU A 8 21.26 -16.51 -10.32
N ASP A 9 22.20 -15.63 -10.01
CA ASP A 9 22.07 -14.70 -8.87
C ASP A 9 21.01 -13.64 -9.23
N ILE A 10 19.80 -13.80 -8.68
CA ILE A 10 18.64 -12.99 -9.07
C ILE A 10 18.81 -11.57 -8.54
N LEU A 11 19.20 -10.68 -9.46
CA LEU A 11 19.13 -9.21 -9.46
C LEU A 11 18.67 -8.57 -8.13
N ARG A 12 19.60 -7.90 -7.46
CA ARG A 12 19.25 -6.88 -6.47
C ARG A 12 18.49 -5.74 -7.15
N GLU A 13 17.53 -5.17 -6.43
CA GLU A 13 16.74 -4.03 -6.89
C GLU A 13 17.53 -2.71 -6.73
N ASP A 14 18.60 -2.57 -7.51
CA ASP A 14 19.55 -1.43 -7.49
C ASP A 14 18.95 -0.14 -8.12
N PHE A 15 17.64 0.12 -7.90
CA PHE A 15 16.88 1.27 -8.42
C PHE A 15 17.41 2.65 -8.01
N PHE A 16 18.33 2.71 -7.05
CA PHE A 16 18.95 3.95 -6.56
C PHE A 16 20.41 4.13 -7.02
N ASP A 17 21.02 3.10 -7.62
CA ASP A 17 22.43 3.09 -8.03
C ASP A 17 22.63 3.16 -9.56
N ASP A 18 21.54 3.26 -10.36
CA ASP A 18 21.65 3.62 -11.79
C ASP A 18 22.15 5.07 -11.93
N PRO A 19 23.36 5.30 -12.50
CA PRO A 19 23.91 6.64 -12.68
C PRO A 19 23.13 7.51 -13.67
N ASN A 20 22.15 6.94 -14.39
CA ASN A 20 21.25 7.67 -15.30
C ASN A 20 19.89 8.00 -14.64
N TYR A 21 19.68 7.65 -13.36
CA TYR A 21 18.43 7.94 -12.64
C TYR A 21 18.30 9.43 -12.30
N GLU A 22 17.90 10.24 -13.30
CA GLU A 22 17.41 11.60 -13.07
C GLU A 22 16.13 11.56 -12.23
N SER A 23 16.27 11.74 -10.92
CA SER A 23 15.14 12.00 -10.02
C SER A 23 14.48 13.35 -10.39
N LYS A 24 13.50 13.30 -11.30
CA LYS A 24 12.70 14.47 -11.71
C LYS A 24 11.75 14.88 -10.59
N ILE A 25 12.30 15.61 -9.62
CA ILE A 25 11.55 16.34 -8.60
C ILE A 25 10.80 17.49 -9.30
N ILE A 26 9.59 17.20 -9.77
CA ILE A 26 8.71 18.19 -10.39
C ILE A 26 8.16 19.09 -9.28
N TRP A 27 8.80 20.24 -9.09
CA TRP A 27 8.29 21.31 -8.24
C TRP A 27 7.04 21.94 -8.88
N VAL A 28 5.85 21.47 -8.50
CA VAL A 28 4.55 22.01 -8.96
C VAL A 28 4.24 23.33 -8.24
N ASN A 29 5.10 24.33 -8.49
CA ASN A 29 4.90 25.68 -8.00
C ASN A 29 3.83 26.39 -8.84
N GLN A 30 2.62 26.45 -8.28
CA GLN A 30 1.47 27.22 -8.76
C GLN A 30 0.92 26.79 -10.14
N ILE A 31 0.00 25.81 -10.14
CA ILE A 31 -0.86 25.54 -11.30
C ILE A 31 -1.72 26.79 -11.56
N SER A 32 -1.46 27.47 -12.66
CA SER A 32 -2.30 28.55 -13.21
C SER A 32 -3.75 28.05 -13.34
N ARG A 33 -4.72 28.79 -12.78
CA ARG A 33 -6.15 28.38 -12.75
C ARG A 33 -6.83 28.45 -14.13
N VAL A 34 -6.45 27.57 -15.04
CA VAL A 34 -7.28 27.14 -16.17
C VAL A 34 -7.75 25.72 -15.83
N ILE A 35 -8.89 25.62 -15.17
CA ILE A 35 -9.54 24.34 -14.88
C ILE A 35 -10.53 24.06 -16.02
N PRO A 36 -10.19 23.24 -17.04
CA PRO A 36 -11.19 22.74 -17.96
C PRO A 36 -12.21 21.89 -17.18
N LYS A 37 -13.50 21.98 -17.55
CA LYS A 37 -14.59 21.26 -16.87
C LYS A 37 -14.60 19.76 -17.21
N PHE A 38 -13.59 19.05 -16.72
CA PHE A 38 -13.66 17.62 -16.43
C PHE A 38 -14.00 17.43 -14.95
N ASN A 39 -14.29 16.20 -14.53
CA ASN A 39 -14.56 15.87 -13.12
C ASN A 39 -13.25 15.86 -12.31
N SER A 40 -12.65 17.04 -12.11
CA SER A 40 -11.39 17.20 -11.39
C SER A 40 -11.63 17.30 -9.88
N THR A 41 -11.33 16.23 -9.15
CA THR A 41 -11.23 16.28 -7.69
C THR A 41 -9.91 16.93 -7.28
N VAL A 42 -9.96 18.03 -6.53
CA VAL A 42 -8.78 18.85 -6.20
C VAL A 42 -8.60 18.91 -4.69
N PHE A 43 -7.37 18.73 -4.21
CA PHE A 43 -7.02 19.05 -2.84
C PHE A 43 -6.93 20.57 -2.67
N ASP A 44 -7.62 21.11 -1.67
CA ASP A 44 -7.39 22.48 -1.20
C ASP A 44 -5.92 22.67 -0.75
N SER A 45 -5.50 23.92 -0.56
CA SER A 45 -4.20 24.16 0.08
C SER A 45 -4.27 23.81 1.57
N PRO A 46 -3.33 23.01 2.13
CA PRO A 46 -3.36 22.64 3.54
C PRO A 46 -3.38 23.86 4.47
N THR A 47 -4.23 23.83 5.50
CA THR A 47 -4.20 24.83 6.58
C THR A 47 -2.96 24.63 7.47
N GLU A 48 -2.63 25.63 8.30
CA GLU A 48 -1.52 25.48 9.24
C GLU A 48 -1.73 24.32 10.23
N GLU A 49 -2.96 24.10 10.70
CA GLU A 49 -3.33 22.97 11.58
C GLU A 49 -3.02 21.61 10.94
N MET A 50 -3.21 21.51 9.61
CA MET A 50 -2.97 20.29 8.83
C MET A 50 -1.47 20.07 8.58
N LYS A 51 -0.68 21.14 8.43
CA LYS A 51 0.78 21.09 8.29
C LYS A 51 1.50 20.69 9.58
N VAL A 52 0.94 21.03 10.74
CA VAL A 52 1.57 20.81 12.06
C VAL A 52 1.57 19.33 12.48
N HIS A 53 0.76 18.46 11.87
CA HIS A 53 0.67 17.05 12.29
C HIS A 53 1.55 16.08 11.46
N LEU A 54 2.16 15.11 12.14
CA LEU A 54 2.92 14.01 11.53
C LEU A 54 2.14 12.68 11.56
N LYS A 55 0.81 12.74 11.38
CA LYS A 55 -0.07 11.57 11.46
C LYS A 55 0.05 10.71 10.18
N PRO A 56 0.19 9.38 10.29
CA PRO A 56 0.01 8.49 9.15
C PRO A 56 -1.44 8.54 8.64
N LEU A 57 -1.69 8.12 7.41
CA LEU A 57 -3.04 8.06 6.86
C LEU A 57 -3.74 6.78 7.35
N LEU A 58 -4.52 6.91 8.42
CA LEU A 58 -5.30 5.84 9.02
C LEU A 58 -6.79 6.03 8.71
N LEU A 59 -7.39 5.04 8.05
CA LEU A 59 -8.80 5.04 7.65
C LEU A 59 -9.63 4.04 8.44
N THR A 60 -10.95 4.18 8.30
CA THR A 60 -11.94 3.15 8.60
C THR A 60 -12.64 2.77 7.29
N LEU A 61 -12.72 1.47 6.99
CA LEU A 61 -13.36 0.94 5.77
C LEU A 61 -13.86 -0.50 5.98
N MET A 62 -14.61 -1.04 5.03
CA MET A 62 -15.20 -2.39 5.14
C MET A 62 -14.27 -3.44 4.53
N ILE A 63 -14.07 -4.57 5.20
CA ILE A 63 -13.41 -5.76 4.64
C ILE A 63 -14.23 -7.01 5.00
N GLU A 64 -14.53 -7.86 4.02
CA GLU A 64 -15.44 -9.03 4.15
C GLU A 64 -16.79 -8.65 4.81
N GLY A 65 -17.31 -7.45 4.50
CA GLY A 65 -18.55 -6.94 5.08
C GLY A 65 -18.45 -6.43 6.52
N GLN A 66 -17.25 -6.34 7.11
CA GLN A 66 -17.03 -5.84 8.48
C GLN A 66 -16.26 -4.53 8.51
N GLU A 67 -16.65 -3.60 9.37
CA GLU A 67 -15.93 -2.33 9.55
C GLU A 67 -14.56 -2.56 10.21
N VAL A 68 -13.49 -2.10 9.57
CA VAL A 68 -12.10 -2.15 10.04
C VAL A 68 -11.60 -0.72 10.23
N ASN A 69 -11.34 -0.31 11.47
CA ASN A 69 -10.61 0.93 11.77
C ASN A 69 -9.09 0.71 11.74
N LYS A 70 -8.30 1.80 11.79
CA LYS A 70 -6.82 1.78 11.74
C LYS A 70 -6.28 1.01 10.52
N VAL A 71 -6.89 1.22 9.35
CA VAL A 71 -6.32 0.74 8.08
C VAL A 71 -5.30 1.77 7.60
N LEU A 72 -4.04 1.39 7.60
CA LEU A 72 -2.94 2.24 7.15
C LEU A 72 -2.89 2.23 5.62
N VAL A 73 -2.90 3.41 5.00
CA VAL A 73 -2.65 3.58 3.57
C VAL A 73 -1.21 4.07 3.41
N ASP A 74 -0.35 3.25 2.83
CA ASP A 74 1.10 3.49 2.72
C ASP A 74 1.58 3.35 1.26
N GLY A 75 1.93 4.47 0.64
CA GLY A 75 2.48 4.50 -0.71
C GLY A 75 3.92 3.99 -0.80
N GLY A 76 4.64 3.84 0.32
CA GLY A 76 5.98 3.25 0.35
C GLY A 76 5.95 1.71 0.33
N ALA A 77 4.92 1.09 0.89
CA ALA A 77 4.73 -0.36 0.83
C ALA A 77 4.28 -0.84 -0.56
N THR A 78 4.96 -1.83 -1.13
CA THR A 78 4.60 -2.42 -2.43
C THR A 78 3.30 -3.24 -2.36
N VAL A 79 3.13 -4.04 -1.29
CA VAL A 79 2.05 -5.02 -1.11
C VAL A 79 1.16 -4.68 0.09
N ASN A 80 -0.07 -5.18 0.09
CA ASN A 80 -0.98 -5.06 1.23
C ASN A 80 -0.65 -6.12 2.30
N ILE A 81 -0.69 -5.73 3.58
CA ILE A 81 -0.32 -6.60 4.70
C ILE A 81 -1.48 -6.78 5.66
N LEU A 82 -1.75 -8.06 6.01
CA LEU A 82 -2.72 -8.45 7.01
C LEU A 82 -2.02 -9.09 8.22
N PRO A 83 -2.08 -8.47 9.42
CA PRO A 83 -1.67 -9.13 10.66
C PRO A 83 -2.50 -10.41 10.90
N LYS A 84 -1.84 -11.52 11.21
CA LYS A 84 -2.44 -12.85 11.46
C LYS A 84 -3.56 -12.84 12.50
N THR A 85 -3.51 -11.92 13.45
CA THR A 85 -4.56 -11.67 14.46
C THR A 85 -5.93 -11.33 13.85
N MET A 86 -5.95 -10.71 12.66
CA MET A 86 -7.17 -10.25 11.99
C MET A 86 -7.88 -11.33 11.17
N LEU A 87 -7.23 -12.46 10.84
CA LEU A 87 -7.87 -13.57 10.10
C LEU A 87 -9.16 -14.02 10.79
N LYS A 88 -9.10 -14.24 12.11
CA LYS A 88 -10.24 -14.67 12.93
C LYS A 88 -11.41 -13.69 12.88
N ARG A 89 -11.14 -12.39 12.69
CA ARG A 89 -12.18 -11.36 12.60
C ARG A 89 -13.04 -11.58 11.35
N PHE A 90 -12.39 -11.83 10.22
CA PHE A 90 -13.03 -12.14 8.93
C PHE A 90 -13.52 -13.60 8.81
N GLY A 91 -13.58 -14.37 9.91
CA GLY A 91 -13.97 -15.78 9.91
C GLY A 91 -12.96 -16.72 9.23
N LYS A 92 -11.73 -16.27 9.00
CA LYS A 92 -10.66 -17.04 8.33
C LYS A 92 -9.67 -17.63 9.32
N SER A 93 -8.92 -18.63 8.86
CA SER A 93 -7.90 -19.36 9.59
C SER A 93 -6.59 -19.43 8.80
N LEU A 94 -5.60 -20.20 9.28
CA LEU A 94 -4.40 -20.51 8.51
C LEU A 94 -4.65 -21.49 7.36
N ALA A 95 -5.71 -22.30 7.43
CA ALA A 95 -6.07 -23.26 6.38
C ALA A 95 -6.69 -22.58 5.14
N ASP A 96 -7.15 -21.33 5.28
CA ASP A 96 -7.66 -20.49 4.20
C ASP A 96 -6.55 -19.78 3.40
N LEU A 97 -5.29 -19.86 3.88
CA LEU A 97 -4.16 -19.20 3.24
C LEU A 97 -3.62 -20.03 2.08
N LYS A 98 -3.33 -19.36 0.97
CA LYS A 98 -2.58 -19.96 -0.13
C LYS A 98 -1.08 -19.84 0.14
N PRO A 99 -0.27 -20.89 -0.08
CA PRO A 99 1.19 -20.79 -0.05
C PRO A 99 1.69 -19.69 -0.98
N HIS A 100 2.74 -18.97 -0.57
CA HIS A 100 3.29 -17.87 -1.35
C HIS A 100 4.78 -17.68 -1.04
N ASN A 101 5.60 -17.57 -2.09
CA ASN A 101 7.06 -17.59 -1.95
C ASN A 101 7.69 -16.19 -1.82
N ILE A 102 6.89 -15.12 -1.78
CA ILE A 102 7.43 -13.76 -1.54
C ILE A 102 7.86 -13.62 -0.08
N MET A 103 9.14 -13.36 0.10
CA MET A 103 9.75 -12.91 1.35
C MET A 103 9.48 -11.41 1.55
N ILE A 104 9.02 -10.99 2.72
CA ILE A 104 8.81 -9.56 3.03
C ILE A 104 10.04 -9.03 3.74
N SER A 105 10.76 -8.11 3.10
CA SER A 105 11.78 -7.26 3.73
C SER A 105 11.18 -5.94 4.19
N ASP A 106 11.55 -5.47 5.38
CA ASP A 106 11.29 -4.10 5.81
C ASP A 106 12.39 -3.13 5.34
N TYR A 107 12.21 -1.83 5.58
CA TYR A 107 13.16 -0.77 5.20
C TYR A 107 14.54 -0.88 5.89
N ALA A 108 14.69 -1.70 6.93
CA ALA A 108 15.98 -2.00 7.54
C ALA A 108 16.66 -3.23 6.89
N GLY A 109 16.13 -3.71 5.76
CA GLY A 109 16.60 -4.91 5.07
C GLY A 109 16.24 -6.22 5.81
N LYS A 110 15.43 -6.16 6.87
CA LYS A 110 15.12 -7.35 7.66
C LYS A 110 14.00 -8.14 6.98
N SER A 111 14.39 -9.25 6.38
CA SER A 111 13.48 -10.19 5.76
C SER A 111 12.69 -11.03 6.76
N SER A 112 11.47 -11.40 6.37
CA SER A 112 10.55 -12.25 7.13
C SER A 112 9.73 -13.12 6.18
N HIS A 113 9.46 -14.36 6.62
CA HIS A 113 8.58 -15.27 5.91
C HIS A 113 7.12 -14.96 6.29
N PRO A 114 6.21 -14.78 5.31
CA PRO A 114 4.79 -14.65 5.60
C PRO A 114 4.17 -16.00 5.96
N GLU A 115 2.96 -15.96 6.52
CA GLU A 115 2.14 -17.13 6.80
C GLU A 115 1.43 -17.66 5.54
N GLY A 116 1.46 -16.90 4.45
CA GLY A 116 0.79 -17.15 3.18
C GLY A 116 0.11 -15.88 2.64
N MET A 117 -0.74 -16.04 1.62
CA MET A 117 -1.59 -14.97 1.08
C MET A 117 -3.08 -15.30 1.18
N ILE A 118 -3.91 -14.27 1.21
CA ILE A 118 -5.38 -14.39 1.18
C ILE A 118 -5.99 -13.31 0.28
N LEU A 119 -7.13 -13.62 -0.35
CA LEU A 119 -7.95 -12.64 -1.06
C LEU A 119 -9.12 -12.23 -0.16
N LEU A 120 -9.37 -10.93 -0.02
CA LEU A 120 -10.47 -10.37 0.77
C LEU A 120 -11.13 -9.22 0.01
N ASP A 121 -12.45 -9.10 0.10
CA ASP A 121 -13.20 -7.98 -0.46
C ASP A 121 -13.04 -6.72 0.39
N VAL A 122 -12.34 -5.72 -0.14
CA VAL A 122 -12.17 -4.38 0.47
C VAL A 122 -13.20 -3.43 -0.15
N GLN A 123 -13.93 -2.67 0.67
CA GLN A 123 -14.86 -1.63 0.22
C GLN A 123 -14.72 -0.34 1.03
N ILE A 124 -14.70 0.79 0.32
CA ILE A 124 -14.70 2.15 0.89
C ILE A 124 -15.63 3.04 0.07
N GLY A 125 -16.71 3.51 0.69
CA GLY A 125 -17.81 4.15 -0.02
C GLY A 125 -18.42 3.22 -1.07
N SER A 126 -18.47 3.69 -2.32
CA SER A 126 -18.91 2.92 -3.50
C SER A 126 -17.81 2.06 -4.14
N VAL A 127 -16.54 2.28 -3.81
CA VAL A 127 -15.41 1.54 -4.40
C VAL A 127 -15.26 0.20 -3.69
N LYS A 128 -15.31 -0.91 -4.44
CA LYS A 128 -15.09 -2.28 -3.95
C LYS A 128 -14.07 -3.01 -4.83
N ARG A 129 -13.08 -3.66 -4.23
CA ARG A 129 -12.03 -4.46 -4.89
C ARG A 129 -11.71 -5.71 -4.08
N THR A 130 -11.81 -6.88 -4.70
CA THR A 130 -11.19 -8.12 -4.17
C THR A 130 -9.68 -7.95 -4.20
N THR A 131 -9.03 -8.00 -3.04
CA THR A 131 -7.68 -7.50 -2.81
C THR A 131 -6.79 -8.60 -2.23
N MET A 132 -5.56 -8.71 -2.71
CA MET A 132 -4.59 -9.68 -2.19
C MET A 132 -3.85 -9.11 -0.98
N PHE A 133 -3.85 -9.85 0.12
CA PHE A 133 -3.08 -9.55 1.33
C PHE A 133 -2.05 -10.63 1.60
N ILE A 134 -0.83 -10.22 1.95
CA ILE A 134 0.17 -11.12 2.51
C ILE A 134 0.01 -11.13 4.04
N VAL A 135 -0.06 -12.32 4.63
CA VAL A 135 -0.35 -12.49 6.06
C VAL A 135 0.95 -12.57 6.87
N THR A 136 1.05 -11.81 7.95
CA THR A 136 2.28 -11.72 8.76
C THR A 136 2.03 -11.83 10.26
N LEU A 137 3.05 -12.24 11.02
CA LEU A 137 3.09 -12.25 12.49
C LEU A 137 3.29 -10.85 13.12
N SER A 138 3.13 -9.76 12.35
CA SER A 138 3.51 -8.43 12.77
C SER A 138 2.71 -7.92 13.97
N LYS A 139 3.41 -7.37 14.97
CA LYS A 139 2.84 -6.63 16.11
C LYS A 139 2.57 -5.15 15.71
N ALA A 140 1.93 -4.96 14.57
CA ALA A 140 1.68 -3.63 14.01
C ALA A 140 0.68 -2.83 14.85
N ASN A 141 0.82 -1.50 14.82
CA ASN A 141 -0.17 -0.56 15.40
C ASN A 141 -1.35 -0.26 14.46
N PHE A 142 -1.36 -0.85 13.27
CA PHE A 142 -2.46 -0.86 12.31
C PHE A 142 -3.18 -2.22 12.31
N ASN A 143 -4.45 -2.23 11.92
CA ASN A 143 -5.21 -3.49 11.76
C ASN A 143 -5.02 -4.09 10.36
N VAL A 144 -4.85 -3.26 9.33
CA VAL A 144 -4.54 -3.67 7.94
C VAL A 144 -3.65 -2.60 7.33
N LEU A 145 -2.75 -2.98 6.41
CA LEU A 145 -2.02 -2.05 5.55
C LEU A 145 -2.47 -2.24 4.10
N LEU A 146 -2.80 -1.15 3.42
CA LEU A 146 -3.04 -1.06 1.98
C LEU A 146 -1.83 -0.37 1.33
N GLY A 147 -1.14 -1.10 0.46
CA GLY A 147 0.07 -0.66 -0.24
C GLY A 147 -0.23 -0.25 -1.68
N ARG A 148 0.83 -0.02 -2.47
CA ARG A 148 0.72 0.41 -3.88
C ARG A 148 -0.13 -0.53 -4.75
N GLU A 149 -0.14 -1.83 -4.50
CA GLU A 149 -1.03 -2.78 -5.20
C GLU A 149 -2.51 -2.33 -5.14
N TRP A 150 -3.02 -2.06 -3.93
CA TRP A 150 -4.40 -1.62 -3.79
C TRP A 150 -4.58 -0.17 -4.25
N ILE A 151 -3.69 0.73 -3.82
CA ILE A 151 -3.78 2.17 -4.10
C ILE A 151 -3.82 2.41 -5.62
N HIS A 152 -2.86 1.87 -6.37
CA HIS A 152 -2.83 1.99 -7.82
C HIS A 152 -3.97 1.20 -8.46
N GLY A 153 -4.31 0.03 -7.91
CA GLY A 153 -5.36 -0.85 -8.39
C GLY A 153 -6.79 -0.28 -8.31
N VAL A 154 -7.03 0.75 -7.48
CA VAL A 154 -8.30 1.49 -7.44
C VAL A 154 -8.16 2.94 -7.94
N GLY A 155 -6.98 3.33 -8.44
CA GLY A 155 -6.68 4.71 -8.86
C GLY A 155 -6.62 5.73 -7.72
N ALA A 156 -6.48 5.29 -6.46
CA ALA A 156 -6.59 6.17 -5.31
C ALA A 156 -5.42 7.16 -5.20
N VAL A 157 -5.74 8.40 -4.85
CA VAL A 157 -4.76 9.45 -4.53
C VAL A 157 -4.80 9.71 -3.01
N PRO A 158 -3.88 9.11 -2.23
CA PRO A 158 -3.80 9.35 -0.79
C PRO A 158 -3.08 10.66 -0.45
N SER A 159 -3.53 11.34 0.60
CA SER A 159 -2.82 12.50 1.15
C SER A 159 -2.81 12.48 2.67
N THR A 160 -1.62 12.28 3.24
CA THR A 160 -1.36 12.28 4.69
C THR A 160 -1.69 13.63 5.32
N VAL A 161 -1.25 14.74 4.71
CA VAL A 161 -1.51 16.11 5.22
C VAL A 161 -3.01 16.45 5.23
N HIS A 162 -3.81 15.86 4.33
CA HIS A 162 -5.27 16.05 4.33
C HIS A 162 -6.04 15.01 5.14
N GLN A 163 -5.37 13.94 5.61
CA GLN A 163 -6.00 12.76 6.22
C GLN A 163 -7.15 12.19 5.36
N LYS A 164 -6.97 12.19 4.03
CA LYS A 164 -7.97 11.83 3.01
C LYS A 164 -7.39 10.95 1.91
N ILE A 165 -8.27 10.24 1.21
CA ILE A 165 -8.04 9.66 -0.11
C ILE A 165 -9.07 10.21 -1.10
N PHE A 166 -8.71 10.24 -2.38
CA PHE A 166 -9.65 10.44 -3.49
C PHE A 166 -9.55 9.29 -4.50
N PHE A 167 -10.54 9.23 -5.38
CA PHE A 167 -10.69 8.33 -6.53
C PHE A 167 -11.15 9.17 -7.74
#